data_AF-A0A9E6BTB2-F1
#
_entry.id   AF-A0A9E6BTB2-F1
#
_cell.length_a   1.000
_cell.length_b   1.000
_cell.length_c   1.000
_cell.angle_alpha   90.00
_cell.angle_beta   90.00
_cell.angle_gamma   90.00
#
_symmetry.space_group_name_H-M   'P 1'
#
loop_
_entity.id
_entity.type
_entity.pdbx_description
1 polymer ?
#
loop_
_entity_poly.entity_id
_entity_poly.type
_entity_poly.pdbx_seq_one_letter_code
_entity_poly.pdbx_strand_id
1 'polypeptide(L)'
;MPLVIRLRCETAIPIEVDSIRMEDVVKQSADEVLRALVRQGNRPVPLGELFDASGSAAQDATIVWQGDCSRVKGIGAGLSAGRIVVDGDAGIHV
;
A
#
# COMPACT_ATOMS: atom_id res chain seq x y z
N MET A 1 0.65 -11.19 11.99
CA MET A 1 -0.13 -9.97 12.24
C MET A 1 0.03 -9.13 11.01
N PRO A 2 -1.04 -8.85 10.25
CA PRO A 2 -0.90 -8.28 8.91
C PRO A 2 -0.14 -6.95 8.95
N LEU A 3 0.53 -6.60 7.84
CA LEU A 3 0.97 -5.24 7.63
C LEU A 3 -0.27 -4.38 7.33
N VAL A 4 -0.47 -3.32 8.09
CA VAL A 4 -1.54 -2.35 7.86
C VAL A 4 -0.93 -1.07 7.30
N ILE A 5 -1.41 -0.64 6.14
CA ILE A 5 -1.02 0.60 5.45
C ILE A 5 -2.25 1.51 5.42
N ARG A 6 -2.18 2.66 6.09
CA ARG A 6 -3.33 3.55 6.28
C ARG A 6 -3.09 4.89 5.60
N LEU A 7 -4.02 5.32 4.74
CA LEU A 7 -3.97 6.63 4.10
C LEU A 7 -4.19 7.73 5.15
N ARG A 8 -3.32 8.75 5.17
CA ARG A 8 -3.39 9.84 6.16
C ARG A 8 -4.45 10.88 5.85
N CYS A 9 -4.65 11.21 4.58
CA CYS A 9 -5.64 12.19 4.16
C CYS A 9 -6.15 11.89 2.75
N GLU A 10 -7.37 12.33 2.47
CA GLU A 10 -7.94 12.30 1.13
C GLU A 10 -7.08 13.14 0.16
N THR A 11 -6.91 12.63 -1.06
CA THR A 11 -6.12 13.29 -2.10
C THR A 11 -6.95 13.50 -3.34
N ALA A 12 -6.87 14.68 -3.95
CA ALA A 12 -7.43 14.91 -5.29
C ALA A 12 -6.56 14.29 -6.40
N ILE A 13 -5.28 14.03 -6.12
CA ILE A 13 -4.30 13.52 -7.08
C ILE A 13 -4.22 11.99 -6.93
N PRO A 14 -4.36 11.21 -8.02
CA PRO A 14 -4.21 9.76 -7.96
C PRO A 14 -2.85 9.31 -7.42
N ILE A 15 -2.87 8.22 -6.65
CA ILE A 15 -1.67 7.56 -6.14
C ILE A 15 -1.54 6.20 -6.81
N GLU A 16 -0.37 5.87 -7.33
CA GLU A 16 -0.06 4.57 -7.94
C GLU A 16 0.93 3.83 -7.03
N VAL A 17 0.52 2.65 -6.55
CA VAL A 17 1.25 1.82 -5.56
C VAL A 17 1.64 0.45 -6.12
N ASP A 18 1.73 0.30 -7.44
CA ASP A 18 2.13 -0.94 -8.12
C ASP A 18 3.56 -1.40 -7.78
N SER A 19 4.37 -0.51 -7.20
CA SER A 19 5.67 -0.83 -6.62
C SER A 19 5.61 -1.56 -5.27
N ILE A 20 4.45 -1.55 -4.58
CA ILE A 20 4.26 -2.21 -3.28
C ILE A 20 3.86 -3.67 -3.50
N ARG A 21 4.87 -4.53 -3.63
CA ARG A 21 4.69 -5.96 -3.95
C ARG A 21 4.79 -6.84 -2.72
N MET A 22 3.91 -7.84 -2.63
CA MET A 22 3.91 -8.80 -1.52
C MET A 22 5.28 -9.50 -1.36
N GLU A 23 5.93 -9.86 -2.47
CA GLU A 23 7.23 -10.56 -2.49
C GLU A 23 8.37 -9.79 -1.80
N ASP A 24 8.27 -8.46 -1.78
CA ASP A 24 9.22 -7.57 -1.10
C ASP A 24 8.75 -7.26 0.31
N VAL A 25 7.46 -6.93 0.46
CA VAL A 25 6.85 -6.51 1.73
C VAL A 25 6.98 -7.58 2.82
N VAL A 26 6.87 -8.87 2.50
CA VAL A 26 7.05 -9.96 3.49
C VAL A 26 8.45 -10.01 4.10
N LYS A 27 9.44 -9.37 3.48
CA LYS A 27 10.84 -9.31 3.95
C LYS A 27 11.18 -7.98 4.64
N GLN A 28 10.23 -7.05 4.72
CA GLN A 28 10.44 -5.69 5.17
C GLN A 28 9.70 -5.41 6.48
N SER A 29 10.28 -4.52 7.27
CA SER A 29 9.60 -3.83 8.36
C SER A 29 8.67 -2.74 7.83
N ALA A 30 7.72 -2.29 8.65
CA ALA A 30 6.83 -1.18 8.29
C ALA A 30 7.62 0.08 7.87
N ASP A 31 8.69 0.43 8.59
CA ASP A 31 9.53 1.60 8.27
C ASP A 31 10.25 1.47 6.92
N GLU A 32 10.65 0.26 6.53
CA GLU A 32 11.25 0.01 5.22
C GLU A 32 10.21 0.12 4.11
N VAL A 33 9.00 -0.41 4.33
CA VAL A 33 7.87 -0.25 3.39
C VAL A 33 7.53 1.23 3.19
N LEU A 34 7.54 2.04 4.24
CA LEU A 34 7.29 3.48 4.15
C LEU A 34 8.35 4.25 3.33
N ARG A 35 9.55 3.70 3.14
CA ARG A 35 10.60 4.30 2.30
C ARG A 35 10.45 3.94 0.83
N ALA A 36 9.59 2.98 0.48
CA ALA A 36 9.34 2.61 -0.91
C ALA A 36 8.80 3.81 -1.71
N LEU A 37 9.30 4.00 -2.93
CA LEU A 37 8.81 5.05 -3.81
C LEU A 37 7.52 4.60 -4.52
N VAL A 38 6.50 5.43 -4.42
CA VAL A 38 5.22 5.35 -5.14
C VAL A 38 5.07 6.60 -6.02
N ARG A 39 4.02 6.68 -6.82
CA ARG A 39 3.75 7.88 -7.63
C ARG A 39 2.50 8.61 -7.14
N GLN A 40 2.58 9.93 -7.03
CA GLN A 40 1.41 10.80 -6.88
C GLN A 40 1.34 11.71 -8.12
N GLY A 41 0.42 11.40 -9.03
CA GLY A 41 0.39 12.02 -10.36
C GLY A 41 1.70 11.78 -11.12
N ASN A 42 2.39 12.87 -11.48
CA ASN A 42 3.64 12.78 -12.25
C ASN A 42 4.91 12.67 -11.39
N ARG A 43 4.81 12.71 -10.06
CA ARG A 43 5.98 12.76 -9.15
C ARG A 43 6.17 11.45 -8.36
N PRO A 44 7.40 10.94 -8.24
CA PRO A 44 7.72 9.90 -7.28
C PRO A 44 7.80 10.49 -5.87
N VAL A 45 7.21 9.81 -4.88
CA VAL A 45 7.25 10.19 -3.46
C VAL A 45 7.40 8.93 -2.60
N PRO A 46 8.07 8.99 -1.44
CA PRO A 46 8.02 7.92 -0.45
C PRO A 46 6.58 7.60 -0.04
N LEU A 47 6.25 6.32 0.12
CA LEU A 47 4.95 5.87 0.60
C LEU A 47 4.59 6.55 1.93
N GLY A 48 5.59 6.68 2.81
CA GLY A 48 5.49 7.34 4.10
C GLY A 48 5.36 8.85 4.06
N GLU A 49 5.17 9.49 2.90
CA GLU A 49 4.63 10.85 2.79
C GLU A 49 3.09 10.86 2.73
N LEU A 50 2.47 9.76 2.30
CA LEU A 50 1.03 9.66 2.08
C LEU A 50 0.33 8.70 3.07
N PHE A 51 1.04 7.68 3.55
CA PHE A 51 0.51 6.61 4.39
C PHE A 51 1.27 6.47 5.70
N ASP A 52 0.58 5.96 6.72
CA ASP A 52 1.19 5.35 7.89
C ASP A 52 1.24 3.83 7.71
N ALA A 53 2.21 3.16 8.35
CA ALA A 53 2.29 1.70 8.33
C ALA A 53 2.57 1.13 9.71
N SER A 54 1.99 -0.03 10.01
CA SER A 54 2.23 -0.77 11.25
C SER A 54 2.09 -2.27 11.03
N GLY A 55 2.72 -3.08 11.89
CA GLY A 55 2.72 -4.55 11.75
C GLY A 55 3.71 -5.08 10.71
N SER A 56 3.50 -6.32 10.25
CA SER A 56 4.41 -6.98 9.32
C SER A 56 3.77 -8.18 8.61
N ALA A 57 3.87 -8.24 7.29
CA ALA A 57 3.36 -9.37 6.51
C ALA A 57 4.24 -10.64 6.58
N ALA A 58 5.33 -10.64 7.36
CA ALA A 58 6.35 -11.70 7.32
C ALA A 58 5.82 -13.11 7.66
N GLN A 59 4.73 -13.22 8.43
CA GLN A 59 4.20 -14.50 8.92
C GLN A 59 2.96 -14.98 8.16
N ASP A 60 2.10 -14.05 7.73
CA ASP A 60 0.78 -14.35 7.17
C ASP A 60 0.61 -13.84 5.73
N ALA A 61 1.65 -13.24 5.15
CA ALA A 61 1.65 -12.65 3.81
C ALA A 61 0.39 -11.82 3.54
N THR A 62 -0.02 -11.02 4.53
CA THR A 62 -1.24 -10.22 4.45
C THR A 62 -0.94 -8.73 4.55
N ILE A 63 -1.43 -7.96 3.57
CA ILE A 63 -1.41 -6.48 3.57
C ILE A 63 -2.85 -5.98 3.67
N VAL A 64 -3.10 -5.06 4.59
CA VAL A 64 -4.40 -4.39 4.77
C VAL A 64 -4.23 -2.92 4.43
N TRP A 65 -4.96 -2.44 3.42
CA TRP A 65 -5.04 -1.03 3.07
C TRP A 65 -6.24 -0.40 3.76
N GLN A 66 -6.04 0.67 4.51
CA GLN A 66 -7.09 1.37 5.26
C GLN A 66 -7.27 2.82 4.81
N GLY A 67 -8.52 3.28 4.84
CA GLY A 67 -8.92 4.63 4.47
C GLY A 67 -9.61 4.69 3.10
N ASP A 68 -9.94 5.89 2.62
CA ASP A 68 -10.50 6.09 1.28
C ASP A 68 -9.43 5.84 0.21
N CYS A 69 -9.41 4.60 -0.30
CA CYS A 69 -8.52 4.17 -1.38
C CYS A 69 -9.16 4.34 -2.77
N SER A 70 -10.24 5.12 -2.91
CA SER A 70 -10.93 5.36 -4.19
C SER A 70 -10.02 5.92 -5.30
N ARG A 71 -8.93 6.60 -4.91
CA ARG A 71 -7.91 7.18 -5.80
C ARG A 71 -6.54 6.52 -5.71
N VAL A 72 -6.45 5.41 -5.00
CA VAL A 72 -5.23 4.58 -4.93
C VAL A 72 -5.36 3.48 -5.97
N LYS A 73 -4.37 3.37 -6.84
CA LYS A 73 -4.34 2.45 -7.99
C LYS A 73 -3.19 1.45 -7.85
N GLY A 74 -3.37 0.27 -8.41
CA GLY A 74 -2.31 -0.75 -8.43
C GLY A 74 -2.15 -1.48 -7.10
N ILE A 75 -3.13 -1.39 -6.20
CA ILE A 75 -3.18 -2.23 -5.00
C ILE A 75 -3.20 -3.69 -5.47
N GLY A 76 -2.20 -4.47 -5.07
CA GLY A 76 -2.10 -5.88 -5.45
C GLY A 76 -1.63 -6.15 -6.87
N ALA A 77 -1.10 -5.15 -7.58
CA ALA A 77 -0.47 -5.36 -8.87
C ALA A 77 0.61 -6.46 -8.77
N GLY A 78 0.49 -7.50 -9.60
CA GLY A 78 1.44 -8.60 -9.64
C GLY A 78 1.37 -9.58 -8.45
N LEU A 79 0.29 -9.57 -7.66
CA LEU A 79 0.13 -10.52 -6.54
C LEU A 79 0.08 -11.97 -7.06
N SER A 80 1.10 -12.75 -6.74
CA SER A 80 1.20 -14.17 -7.09
C SER A 80 0.78 -15.12 -5.95
N ALA A 81 0.95 -14.68 -4.70
CA ALA A 81 0.58 -15.39 -3.49
C ALA A 81 0.37 -14.41 -2.32
N GLY A 82 -0.30 -14.86 -1.26
CA GLY A 82 -0.65 -14.04 -0.09
C GLY A 82 -2.05 -13.44 -0.21
N ARG A 83 -2.34 -12.44 0.63
CA ARG A 83 -3.65 -11.82 0.73
C ARG A 83 -3.55 -10.30 0.80
N ILE A 84 -4.44 -9.63 0.07
CA ILE A 84 -4.65 -8.19 0.21
C ILE A 84 -6.08 -7.95 0.64
N VAL A 85 -6.25 -7.05 1.60
CA VAL A 85 -7.54 -6.58 2.08
C VAL A 85 -7.56 -5.06 1.90
N VAL A 86 -8.64 -4.54 1.33
CA VAL A 86 -8.93 -3.10 1.34
C VAL A 86 -10.08 -2.89 2.30
N ASP A 87 -9.79 -2.27 3.43
CA ASP A 87 -10.71 -1.96 4.53
C ASP A 87 -11.05 -0.45 4.44
N GLY A 88 -11.95 -0.15 3.51
CA GLY A 88 -12.33 1.20 3.08
C GLY A 88 -12.92 1.20 1.66
N ASP A 89 -13.08 2.38 1.07
CA ASP A 89 -13.51 2.52 -0.33
C ASP A 89 -12.37 2.16 -1.27
N ALA A 90 -12.63 1.29 -2.24
CA ALA A 90 -11.66 0.83 -3.23
C ALA A 90 -11.78 1.60 -4.55
N GLY A 91 -10.65 1.98 -5.15
CA GLY A 91 -10.61 2.65 -6.45
C GLY A 91 -10.93 1.75 -7.64
N ILE A 92 -10.99 2.34 -8.84
CA ILE A 92 -11.52 1.73 -10.08
C ILE A 92 -10.62 0.59 -10.64
N HIS A 93 -9.54 0.18 -9.96
CA HIS A 93 -8.62 -0.90 -10.39
C HIS A 93 -8.06 -1.66 -9.18
N VAL A 94 -8.92 -2.38 -8.45
CA VAL A 94 -8.52 -3.41 -7.47
C VAL A 94 -8.59 -4.78 -8.12
#